data_AF-A0A538IXY2-F1
#
_entry.id   AF-A0A538IXY2-F1
#
_cell.length_a   1.000
_cell.length_b   1.000
_cell.length_c   1.000
_cell.angle_alpha   90.00
_cell.angle_beta   90.00
_cell.angle_gamma   90.00
#
_symmetry.space_group_name_H-M   'P 1'
#
loop_
_entity.id
_entity.type
_entity.pdbx_description
1 polymer ?
#
loop_
_entity_poly.entity_id
_entity_poly.type
_entity_poly.pdbx_seq_one_letter_code
_entity_poly.pdbx_strand_id
1 'polypeptide(L)'
;MPQDVCAAPYNRVARFGKNSEPSLTAAGELFASGLSTQGKLTAGRSNQAFYGAPLVAWTPALGASVYEVQWSKTRYPFKPEPNPKNSNALGTLTLGTSTVLPLKPGTWYYRVRGFNYALPTGAQQMSWSDPAKIVVAKPRFRVVGGGK
;
A
#
# COMPACT_ATOMS: atom_id res chain seq x y z
N MET A 1 -25.90 17.00 9.71
CA MET A 1 -25.13 15.87 9.14
C MET A 1 -24.04 16.45 8.24
N PRO A 2 -22.75 16.35 8.59
CA PRO A 2 -21.66 17.04 7.86
C PRO A 2 -21.20 16.34 6.57
N GLN A 3 -21.96 15.36 6.06
CA GLN A 3 -21.53 14.46 4.99
C GLN A 3 -21.86 15.01 3.59
N ASP A 4 -22.81 15.94 3.50
CA ASP A 4 -23.29 16.51 2.24
C ASP A 4 -22.38 17.61 1.66
N VAL A 5 -21.38 18.08 2.41
CA VAL A 5 -20.44 19.13 1.93
C VAL A 5 -19.31 18.56 1.07
N CYS A 6 -19.11 17.24 1.07
CA CYS A 6 -18.07 16.59 0.26
C CYS A 6 -18.56 16.08 -1.11
N ALA A 7 -19.87 16.16 -1.41
CA ALA A 7 -20.47 15.45 -2.55
C ALA A 7 -21.07 16.33 -3.66
N ALA A 8 -20.90 17.65 -3.64
CA ALA A 8 -21.53 18.53 -4.64
C ALA A 8 -20.55 19.63 -5.14
N PRO A 9 -20.73 20.17 -6.35
CA PRO A 9 -19.79 20.05 -7.45
C PRO A 9 -19.17 21.40 -7.80
N TYR A 10 -17.95 21.68 -7.33
CA TYR A 10 -17.24 22.91 -7.68
C TYR A 10 -15.75 22.70 -7.99
N ASN A 11 -15.46 22.83 -9.28
CA ASN A 11 -14.30 23.52 -9.86
C ASN A 11 -12.89 23.13 -9.42
N ARG A 12 -12.28 22.35 -10.32
CA ARG A 12 -10.86 22.33 -10.72
C ARG A 12 -10.01 23.47 -10.14
N VAL A 13 -9.22 23.13 -9.12
CA VAL A 13 -7.81 23.52 -9.05
C VAL A 13 -7.06 22.23 -8.76
N ALA A 14 -6.25 21.78 -9.71
CA ALA A 14 -5.46 20.57 -9.58
C ALA A 14 -4.50 20.71 -8.38
N ARG A 15 -4.91 20.18 -7.23
CA ARG A 15 -4.03 19.98 -6.08
C ARG A 15 -3.11 18.81 -6.43
N PHE A 16 -1.82 18.94 -6.14
CA PHE A 16 -0.88 17.82 -6.12
C PHE A 16 -1.43 16.77 -5.16
N GLY A 17 -2.11 15.77 -5.72
CA GLY A 17 -2.82 14.73 -5.00
C GLY A 17 -3.30 13.72 -6.02
N LYS A 18 -3.03 12.44 -5.79
CA LYS A 18 -3.52 11.37 -6.66
C LYS A 18 -5.04 11.31 -6.51
N ASN A 19 -5.76 11.85 -7.50
CA ASN A 19 -7.20 11.70 -7.58
C ASN A 19 -7.48 10.34 -8.20
N SER A 20 -7.94 9.40 -7.38
CA SER A 20 -8.55 8.15 -7.84
C SER A 20 -10.05 8.37 -7.99
N GLU A 21 -10.62 7.84 -9.07
CA GLU A 21 -12.07 7.67 -9.23
C GLU A 21 -12.62 6.91 -8.01
N PRO A 22 -13.84 7.21 -7.49
CA PRO A 22 -14.41 6.50 -6.37
C PRO A 22 -14.40 4.99 -6.65
N SER A 23 -13.59 4.27 -5.89
CA SER A 23 -13.35 2.86 -6.05
C SER A 23 -14.63 2.10 -5.67
N LEU A 24 -15.42 1.65 -6.66
CA LEU A 24 -16.59 0.76 -6.49
C LEU A 24 -16.17 -0.65 -6.05
N THR A 25 -15.18 -0.76 -5.17
CA THR A 25 -14.43 -2.00 -4.96
C THR A 25 -14.77 -2.64 -3.63
N ALA A 26 -14.89 -3.96 -3.64
CA ALA A 26 -15.11 -4.77 -2.45
C ALA A 26 -14.07 -4.48 -1.35
N ALA A 27 -14.47 -4.64 -0.10
CA ALA A 27 -13.56 -4.49 1.04
C ALA A 27 -12.37 -5.45 0.90
N GLY A 28 -11.16 -4.90 1.03
CA GLY A 28 -9.91 -5.64 0.90
C GLY A 28 -9.15 -5.42 -0.41
N GLU A 29 -9.58 -4.50 -1.29
CA GLU A 29 -8.81 -4.20 -2.49
C GLU A 29 -7.49 -3.49 -2.14
N LEU A 30 -6.43 -3.89 -2.84
CA LEU A 30 -5.05 -3.49 -2.60
C LEU A 30 -4.51 -2.62 -3.74
N PHE A 31 -3.93 -1.48 -3.40
CA PHE A 31 -3.38 -0.49 -4.33
C PHE A 31 -1.92 -0.20 -4.01
N ALA A 32 -1.11 0.04 -5.06
CA ALA A 32 0.28 0.45 -4.90
C ALA A 32 0.55 1.69 -5.73
N SER A 33 1.40 2.57 -5.20
CA SER A 33 1.70 3.83 -5.81
C SER A 33 3.14 4.25 -5.51
N GLY A 34 3.79 4.90 -6.48
CA GLY A 34 5.20 5.26 -6.35
C GLY A 34 5.73 5.92 -7.62
N LEU A 35 7.03 6.12 -7.67
CA LEU A 35 7.73 6.62 -8.85
C LEU A 35 7.94 5.46 -9.84
N SER A 36 7.68 5.65 -11.12
CA SER A 36 8.02 4.68 -12.16
C SER A 36 9.53 4.68 -12.42
N THR A 37 10.03 3.70 -13.16
CA THR A 37 11.42 3.65 -13.61
C THR A 37 11.82 4.81 -14.53
N GLN A 38 10.85 5.57 -15.05
CA GLN A 38 11.06 6.75 -15.88
C GLN A 38 10.95 8.08 -15.10
N GLY A 39 10.85 8.02 -13.76
CA GLY A 39 10.73 9.23 -12.93
C GLY A 39 9.35 9.88 -12.96
N LYS A 40 8.30 9.17 -13.39
CA LYS A 40 6.90 9.66 -13.35
C LYS A 40 6.16 9.04 -12.18
N LEU A 41 5.34 9.82 -11.48
CA LEU A 41 4.46 9.25 -10.46
C LEU A 41 3.41 8.36 -11.12
N THR A 42 3.27 7.12 -10.64
CA THR A 42 2.29 6.15 -11.10
C THR A 42 1.51 5.56 -9.93
N ALA A 43 0.33 5.06 -10.23
CA ALA A 43 -0.54 4.34 -9.32
C ALA A 43 -1.28 3.26 -10.10
N GLY A 44 -1.54 2.12 -9.47
CA GLY A 44 -2.30 1.05 -10.11
C GLY A 44 -2.39 -0.22 -9.27
N ARG A 45 -3.16 -1.18 -9.77
CA ARG A 45 -3.27 -2.54 -9.21
C ARG A 45 -1.97 -3.31 -9.49
N SER A 46 -1.13 -3.45 -8.46
CA SER A 46 -0.09 -4.49 -8.20
C SER A 46 0.95 -4.91 -9.27
N ASN A 47 0.79 -4.62 -10.56
CA ASN A 47 1.64 -5.18 -11.62
C ASN A 47 2.70 -4.20 -12.15
N GLN A 48 2.72 -2.96 -11.66
CA GLN A 48 3.72 -1.97 -12.06
C GLN A 48 5.01 -2.10 -11.24
N ALA A 49 6.12 -1.75 -11.89
CA ALA A 49 7.41 -1.62 -11.23
C ALA A 49 7.61 -0.21 -10.68
N PHE A 50 7.94 -0.13 -9.40
CA PHE A 50 8.17 1.12 -8.67
C PHE A 50 9.65 1.32 -8.36
N TYR A 51 10.09 2.56 -8.38
CA TYR A 51 11.39 2.98 -7.94
C TYR A 51 11.36 3.28 -6.42
N GLY A 52 12.29 2.70 -5.66
CA GLY A 52 12.35 2.89 -4.21
C GLY A 52 11.22 2.18 -3.44
N ALA A 53 10.93 2.67 -2.23
CA ALA A 53 9.90 2.12 -1.35
C ALA A 53 8.51 2.58 -1.79
N PRO A 54 7.61 1.69 -2.26
CA PRO A 54 6.28 2.08 -2.69
C PRO A 54 5.36 2.37 -1.50
N LEU A 55 4.42 3.30 -1.70
CA LEU A 55 3.28 3.49 -0.81
C LEU A 55 2.17 2.52 -1.23
N VAL A 56 1.79 1.62 -0.33
CA VAL A 56 0.62 0.74 -0.50
C VAL A 56 -0.57 1.30 0.25
N ALA A 57 -1.75 1.09 -0.29
CA ALA A 57 -3.02 1.49 0.31
C ALA A 57 -4.08 0.42 0.07
N TRP A 58 -5.12 0.41 0.88
CA TRP A 58 -6.22 -0.53 0.76
C TRP A 58 -7.55 0.12 1.11
N THR A 59 -8.63 -0.47 0.60
CA THR A 59 -9.98 -0.09 1.05
C THR A 59 -10.15 -0.44 2.54
N PRO A 60 -10.70 0.45 3.37
CA PRO A 60 -11.04 0.12 4.74
C PRO A 60 -11.99 -1.09 4.81
N ALA A 61 -11.75 -1.97 5.78
CA ALA A 61 -12.67 -3.06 6.09
C ALA A 61 -13.65 -2.60 7.18
N LEU A 62 -14.93 -2.89 7.01
CA LEU A 62 -15.95 -2.54 8.00
C LEU A 62 -15.64 -3.23 9.34
N GLY A 63 -15.60 -2.44 10.43
CA GLY A 63 -15.31 -2.92 11.77
C GLY A 63 -13.82 -3.11 12.09
N ALA A 64 -12.90 -2.84 11.15
CA ALA A 64 -11.48 -2.85 11.46
C ALA A 64 -11.06 -1.57 12.20
N SER A 65 -10.47 -1.74 13.38
CA SER A 65 -9.86 -0.68 14.19
C SER A 65 -8.40 -0.42 13.81
N VAL A 66 -7.67 -1.47 13.45
CA VAL A 66 -6.24 -1.45 13.11
C VAL A 66 -5.99 -2.41 11.95
N TYR A 67 -4.92 -2.20 11.18
CA TYR A 67 -4.52 -3.08 10.11
C TYR A 67 -3.14 -3.67 10.36
N GLU A 68 -2.97 -4.95 10.04
CA GLU A 68 -1.67 -5.59 9.97
C GLU A 68 -1.28 -5.79 8.51
N VAL A 69 -0.07 -5.36 8.17
CA VAL A 69 0.53 -5.51 6.85
C VAL A 69 1.72 -6.45 6.91
N GLN A 70 1.74 -7.43 6.00
CA GLN A 70 2.86 -8.35 5.82
C GLN A 70 3.31 -8.35 4.36
N TRP A 71 4.59 -8.62 4.13
CA TRP A 71 5.15 -8.81 2.79
C TRP A 71 6.04 -10.04 2.73
N SER A 72 6.18 -10.61 1.54
CA SER A 72 6.92 -11.84 1.29
C SER A 72 7.55 -11.83 -0.10
N LYS A 73 8.61 -12.61 -0.28
CA LYS A 73 9.15 -12.95 -1.61
C LYS A 73 8.33 -14.01 -2.34
N THR A 74 7.56 -14.83 -1.62
CA THR A 74 6.77 -15.93 -2.19
C THR A 74 5.27 -15.65 -2.04
N ARG A 75 4.51 -15.84 -3.13
CA ARG A 75 3.05 -15.70 -3.08
C ARG A 75 2.42 -16.86 -2.31
N TYR A 76 2.86 -18.08 -2.60
CA TYR A 76 2.39 -19.30 -1.96
C TYR A 76 3.51 -20.35 -1.87
N PRO A 77 3.72 -20.98 -0.71
CA PRO A 77 3.18 -20.57 0.59
C PRO A 77 3.68 -19.17 0.97
N PHE A 78 2.80 -18.36 1.58
CA PHE A 78 3.15 -16.99 1.97
C PHE A 78 4.07 -17.02 3.20
N LYS A 79 5.32 -16.55 3.05
CA LYS A 79 6.31 -16.52 4.14
C LYS A 79 6.66 -15.07 4.49
N PRO A 80 6.09 -14.50 5.55
CA PRO A 80 6.32 -13.09 5.88
C PRO A 80 7.80 -12.82 6.14
N GLU A 81 8.27 -11.69 5.64
CA GLU A 81 9.65 -11.24 5.81
C GLU A 81 9.73 -10.29 7.01
N PRO A 82 10.79 -10.41 7.83
CA PRO A 82 10.93 -9.58 9.01
C PRO A 82 11.04 -8.11 8.63
N ASN A 83 10.41 -7.24 9.42
CA ASN A 83 10.58 -5.80 9.30
C ASN A 83 11.78 -5.34 10.16
N PRO A 84 12.91 -4.95 9.54
CA PRO A 84 14.08 -4.52 10.31
C PRO A 84 13.84 -3.25 11.13
N LYS A 85 12.81 -2.46 10.78
CA LYS A 85 12.43 -1.23 11.49
C LYS A 85 11.49 -1.49 12.68
N ASN A 86 11.02 -2.73 12.85
CA ASN A 86 10.09 -3.11 13.92
C ASN A 86 10.59 -4.37 14.64
N SER A 87 11.82 -4.35 15.13
CA SER A 87 12.43 -5.45 15.89
C SER A 87 12.32 -6.82 15.18
N ASN A 88 12.41 -6.84 13.84
CA ASN A 88 12.25 -8.02 12.99
C ASN A 88 10.87 -8.72 13.11
N ALA A 89 9.83 -8.00 13.53
CA ALA A 89 8.47 -8.52 13.52
C ALA A 89 8.03 -8.92 12.10
N LEU A 90 7.26 -10.00 11.99
CA LEU A 90 6.76 -10.55 10.72
C LEU A 90 5.57 -9.77 10.14
N GLY A 91 5.18 -8.67 10.78
CA GLY A 91 4.09 -7.80 10.38
C GLY A 91 4.25 -6.41 10.98
N THR A 92 3.56 -5.43 10.39
CA THR A 92 3.53 -4.06 10.88
C THR A 92 2.09 -3.65 11.10
N LEU A 93 1.78 -3.19 12.31
CA LEU A 93 0.47 -2.63 12.64
C LEU A 93 0.40 -1.16 12.26
N THR A 94 -0.72 -0.73 11.72
CA THR A 94 -1.00 0.68 11.39
C THR A 94 -2.47 1.00 11.63
N LEU A 95 -2.74 2.20 12.12
CA LEU A 95 -4.10 2.74 12.26
C LEU A 95 -4.65 3.26 10.92
N GLY A 96 -3.76 3.55 9.96
CA GLY A 96 -4.14 4.08 8.65
C GLY A 96 -4.45 2.97 7.65
N THR A 97 -5.05 3.36 6.52
CA THR A 97 -5.31 2.47 5.38
C THR A 97 -4.21 2.52 4.32
N SER A 98 -3.03 2.98 4.71
CA SER A 98 -1.85 3.05 3.85
C SER A 98 -0.56 2.93 4.67
N THR A 99 0.51 2.48 4.02
CA THR A 99 1.86 2.45 4.60
C THR A 99 2.94 2.40 3.51
N VAL A 100 4.15 2.83 3.84
CA VAL A 100 5.32 2.72 2.95
C VAL A 100 6.04 1.42 3.27
N LEU A 101 6.18 0.54 2.28
CA LEU A 101 6.88 -0.73 2.49
C LEU A 101 8.38 -0.57 2.23
N PRO A 102 9.25 -0.88 3.21
CA PRO A 102 10.71 -0.73 3.08
C PRO A 102 11.34 -1.88 2.28
N LEU A 103 10.83 -2.11 1.06
CA LEU A 103 11.18 -3.24 0.22
C LEU A 103 12.50 -2.98 -0.54
N LYS A 104 13.38 -3.97 -0.53
CA LYS A 104 14.56 -3.99 -1.42
C LYS A 104 14.12 -4.27 -2.88
N PRO A 105 14.95 -3.95 -3.88
CA PRO A 105 14.68 -4.31 -5.26
C PRO A 105 14.30 -5.79 -5.45
N GLY A 106 13.36 -6.04 -6.34
CA GLY A 106 12.84 -7.37 -6.69
C GLY A 106 11.31 -7.46 -6.66
N THR A 107 10.80 -8.65 -6.92
CA THR A 107 9.37 -8.97 -6.80
C THR A 107 9.02 -9.30 -5.36
N TRP A 108 7.87 -8.81 -4.93
CA TRP A 108 7.29 -9.00 -3.60
C TRP A 108 5.79 -9.26 -3.72
N TYR A 109 5.24 -9.82 -2.66
CA TYR A 109 3.81 -9.95 -2.44
C TYR A 109 3.48 -9.37 -1.08
N TYR A 110 2.40 -8.61 -0.98
CA TYR A 110 1.92 -8.10 0.29
C TYR A 110 0.46 -8.44 0.49
N ARG A 111 0.07 -8.55 1.75
CA ARG A 111 -1.32 -8.77 2.17
C ARG A 111 -1.60 -7.95 3.40
N VAL A 112 -2.88 -7.69 3.61
CA VAL A 112 -3.37 -6.89 4.72
C VAL A 112 -4.51 -7.63 5.40
N ARG A 113 -4.64 -7.47 6.72
CA ARG A 113 -5.86 -7.85 7.45
C ARG A 113 -6.23 -6.77 8.44
N GLY A 114 -7.52 -6.70 8.76
CA GLY A 114 -8.01 -5.87 9.85
C GLY A 114 -7.92 -6.58 11.20
N PHE A 115 -7.92 -5.78 12.25
CA PHE A 115 -8.18 -6.18 13.63
C PHE A 115 -9.40 -5.43 14.13
N ASN A 116 -10.39 -6.15 14.66
CA ASN A 116 -11.55 -5.57 15.32
C ASN A 116 -11.38 -5.72 16.83
N TYR A 117 -11.04 -4.62 17.51
CA TYR A 117 -10.84 -4.63 18.97
C TYR A 117 -12.14 -4.59 19.79
N ALA A 118 -13.29 -4.46 19.15
CA ALA A 118 -14.58 -4.68 19.81
C ALA A 118 -14.84 -6.18 20.08
N LEU A 119 -14.08 -7.09 19.46
CA LEU A 119 -14.18 -8.53 19.69
C LEU A 119 -13.28 -8.99 20.84
N PRO A 120 -13.65 -10.09 21.53
CA PRO A 120 -12.81 -10.70 22.55
C PRO A 120 -11.43 -11.09 22.02
N THR A 121 -10.43 -11.04 22.89
CA THR A 121 -9.06 -11.48 22.60
C THR A 121 -9.07 -12.89 22.00
N GLY A 122 -8.34 -13.07 20.89
CA GLY A 122 -8.32 -14.33 20.13
C GLY A 122 -9.26 -14.35 18.91
N ALA A 123 -10.33 -13.55 18.90
CA ALA A 123 -11.26 -13.42 17.78
C ALA A 123 -11.10 -12.09 16.99
N GLN A 124 -10.16 -11.24 17.39
CA GLN A 124 -9.99 -9.90 16.83
C GLN A 124 -9.44 -9.89 15.40
N GLN A 125 -8.75 -10.96 15.00
CA GLN A 125 -8.08 -11.06 13.70
C GLN A 125 -9.10 -11.32 12.60
N MET A 126 -9.20 -10.40 11.65
CA MET A 126 -9.98 -10.61 10.43
C MET A 126 -9.16 -11.44 9.43
N SER A 127 -9.85 -11.99 8.42
CA SER A 127 -9.22 -12.72 7.33
C SER A 127 -8.22 -11.85 6.57
N TRP A 128 -7.18 -12.51 6.04
CA TRP A 128 -6.24 -11.88 5.13
C TRP A 128 -6.88 -11.54 3.79
N SER A 129 -6.48 -10.42 3.20
CA SER A 129 -6.69 -10.15 1.78
C SER A 129 -5.92 -11.13 0.90
N ASP A 130 -6.33 -11.25 -0.36
CA ASP A 130 -5.50 -11.91 -1.36
C ASP A 130 -4.15 -11.21 -1.49
N PRO A 131 -3.02 -11.96 -1.58
CA PRO A 131 -1.71 -11.33 -1.75
C PRO A 131 -1.61 -10.59 -3.09
N ALA A 132 -1.34 -9.29 -3.02
CA ALA A 132 -1.07 -8.46 -4.19
C ALA A 132 0.42 -8.43 -4.51
N LYS A 133 0.76 -8.50 -5.79
CA LYS A 133 2.14 -8.38 -6.29
C LYS A 133 2.64 -6.93 -6.16
N ILE A 134 3.94 -6.76 -5.97
CA ILE A 134 4.65 -5.48 -6.08
C ILE A 134 6.00 -5.78 -6.74
N VAL A 135 6.42 -4.93 -7.66
CA VAL A 135 7.78 -5.01 -8.22
C VAL A 135 8.53 -3.74 -7.84
N VAL A 136 9.68 -3.89 -7.19
CA VAL A 136 10.59 -2.78 -6.88
C VAL A 136 11.78 -2.84 -7.84
N ALA A 137 11.92 -1.82 -8.68
CA ALA A 137 12.99 -1.73 -9.66
C ALA A 137 14.32 -1.35 -9.00
N LYS A 138 15.42 -1.86 -9.58
CA LYS A 138 16.77 -1.44 -9.20
C LYS A 138 17.03 -0.01 -9.69
N PRO A 139 17.67 0.85 -8.87
CA PRO A 139 18.20 2.13 -9.29
C PRO A 139 19.02 2.07 -10.57
N ARG A 140 18.67 2.88 -11.58
CA ARG A 140 19.50 3.16 -12.76
C ARG A 140 19.62 4.67 -12.89
N PHE A 141 20.79 5.19 -12.58
CA PHE A 141 21.12 6.60 -12.77
C PHE A 141 22.15 6.72 -13.89
N ARG A 142 22.02 7.77 -14.70
CA ARG A 142 23.06 8.20 -15.64
C ARG A 142 23.55 9.57 -15.18
N VAL A 143 24.81 9.66 -14.80
CA VAL A 143 25.46 10.96 -14.54
C VAL A 143 25.62 11.65 -15.89
N VAL A 144 24.97 12.80 -16.06
CA VAL A 144 25.22 13.71 -17.17
C VAL A 144 26.14 14.81 -16.62
N GLY A 145 27.39 14.83 -17.11
CA GLY A 145 28.36 15.84 -16.71
C GLY A 145 27.84 17.24 -17.05
N GLY A 146 27.94 18.16 -16.09
CA GLY A 146 27.61 19.57 -16.32
C GLY A 146 28.47 20.12 -17.44
N GLY A 147 27.82 20.65 -18.48
CA GLY A 147 28.52 21.46 -19.48
C GLY A 147 29.18 22.64 -18.76
N LYS A 148 30.46 22.85 -19.07
CA LYS A 148 31.21 24.04 -18.64
C LYS A 148 30.52 25.33 -19.06
#